data_AF-A0A944XQ87-F1
#
_entry.id   AF-A0A944XQ87-F1
#
_cell.length_a   1.000
_cell.length_b   1.000
_cell.length_c   1.000
_cell.angle_alpha   90.00
_cell.angle_beta   90.00
_cell.angle_gamma   90.00
#
_symmetry.space_group_name_H-M   'P 1'
#
loop_
_entity.id
_entity.type
_entity.pdbx_description
1 polymer ?
#
loop_
_entity_poly.entity_id
_entity_poly.type
_entity_poly.pdbx_seq_one_letter_code
_entity_poly.pdbx_strand_id
1 'polypeptide(L)'
;TASRPETEQWCRRLGADHVINHNAELIGQYRMLNIDKPDYILCCADTDLYFDAMSALIAPEGMICSLVNSKTTYDMNALKTKSAGFIWEFMFTRPMFKTKNMTAHHNILNHIAELLDEGKIISTLKETLGPITPENITKAHRQLLSGKTIGKIALTSI
;
A
#
# COMPACT_ATOMS: atom_id res chain seq x y z
N THR A 1 -1.39 -4.44 7.69
CA THR A 1 -1.01 -4.25 9.11
C THR A 1 -1.66 -2.97 9.62
N ALA A 2 -1.94 -2.86 10.92
CA ALA A 2 -2.53 -1.65 11.52
C ALA A 2 -2.12 -1.54 13.00
N SER A 3 -1.96 -0.32 13.52
CA SER A 3 -1.40 -0.09 14.88
C SER A 3 -2.35 0.62 15.84
N ARG A 4 -3.52 1.07 15.37
CA ARG A 4 -4.56 1.72 16.18
C ARG A 4 -5.91 1.01 15.99
N PRO A 5 -6.79 0.93 17.01
CA PRO A 5 -8.06 0.21 16.91
C PRO A 5 -8.92 0.62 15.71
N GLU A 6 -9.01 1.93 15.42
CA GLU A 6 -9.79 2.45 14.30
C GLU A 6 -9.19 2.10 12.93
N THR A 7 -7.86 1.95 12.83
CA THR A 7 -7.18 1.52 11.60
C THR A 7 -7.28 0.01 11.38
N GLU A 8 -7.25 -0.77 12.46
CA GLU A 8 -7.47 -2.22 12.38
C GLU A 8 -8.89 -2.52 11.90
N GLN A 9 -9.89 -1.88 12.52
CA GLN A 9 -11.29 -2.02 12.10
C GLN A 9 -11.49 -1.61 10.64
N TRP A 10 -10.77 -0.57 10.19
CA TRP A 10 -10.78 -0.15 8.79
C TRP A 10 -10.20 -1.23 7.86
N CYS A 11 -9.05 -1.81 8.19
CA CYS A 11 -8.47 -2.92 7.41
C CYS A 11 -9.42 -4.12 7.32
N ARG A 12 -10.05 -4.53 8.44
CA ARG A 12 -11.00 -5.65 8.46
C ARG A 12 -12.24 -5.37 7.62
N ARG A 13 -12.77 -4.14 7.68
CA ARG A 13 -13.89 -3.70 6.83
C ARG A 13 -13.56 -3.79 5.34
N LEU A 14 -12.30 -3.55 4.97
CA LEU A 14 -11.81 -3.66 3.60
C LEU A 14 -11.46 -5.09 3.19
N GLY A 15 -11.71 -6.09 4.04
CA GLY A 15 -11.56 -7.51 3.70
C GLY A 15 -10.25 -8.16 4.15
N ALA A 16 -9.49 -7.54 5.05
CA ALA A 16 -8.30 -8.20 5.60
C ALA A 16 -8.69 -9.38 6.52
N ASP A 17 -8.28 -10.61 6.16
CA ASP A 17 -8.48 -11.81 6.99
C ASP A 17 -7.74 -11.69 8.33
N HIS A 18 -6.49 -11.23 8.26
CA HIS A 18 -5.64 -11.01 9.42
C HIS A 18 -5.10 -9.59 9.46
N VAL A 19 -5.03 -9.02 10.66
CA VAL A 19 -4.41 -7.72 10.91
C VAL A 19 -3.42 -7.87 12.05
N ILE A 20 -2.15 -7.58 11.78
CA ILE A 20 -1.07 -7.53 12.75
C ILE A 20 -0.54 -6.09 12.92
N ASN A 21 0.08 -5.81 14.06
CA ASN A 21 0.55 -4.49 14.43
C ASN A 21 1.98 -4.24 13.95
N HIS A 22 2.14 -3.26 13.06
CA HIS A 22 3.44 -2.87 12.50
C HIS A 22 4.34 -2.05 13.43
N ASN A 23 3.82 -1.58 14.58
CA ASN A 23 4.64 -0.96 15.63
C ASN A 23 5.22 -1.97 16.63
N ALA A 24 4.86 -3.24 16.50
CA ALA A 24 5.36 -4.33 17.33
C ALA A 24 6.19 -5.30 16.47
N GLU A 25 6.68 -6.38 17.07
CA GLU A 25 7.51 -7.37 16.40
C GLU A 25 6.68 -8.11 15.32
N LEU A 26 6.90 -7.74 14.04
CA LEU A 26 6.08 -8.16 12.90
C LEU A 26 6.25 -9.65 12.57
N ILE A 27 7.46 -10.19 12.69
CA ILE A 27 7.79 -11.56 12.26
C ILE A 27 7.12 -12.55 13.20
N GLY A 28 7.24 -12.35 14.52
CA GLY A 28 6.61 -13.18 15.54
C GLY A 28 5.10 -13.12 15.46
N GLN A 29 4.50 -11.93 15.31
CA GLN A 29 3.05 -11.82 15.11
C GLN A 29 2.58 -12.60 13.88
N TYR A 30 3.29 -12.51 12.75
CA TYR A 30 2.95 -13.26 11.55
C TYR A 30 3.06 -14.78 11.79
N ARG A 31 4.15 -15.23 12.42
CA ARG A 31 4.33 -16.65 12.77
C ARG A 31 3.24 -17.18 13.71
N MET A 32 2.76 -16.35 14.63
CA MET A 32 1.65 -16.70 15.53
C MET A 32 0.32 -16.89 14.81
N LEU A 33 0.14 -16.34 13.61
CA LEU A 33 -1.04 -16.64 12.78
C LEU A 33 -1.04 -18.09 12.29
N ASN A 34 0.12 -18.75 12.28
CA ASN A 34 0.30 -20.13 11.84
C ASN A 34 -0.23 -20.37 10.41
N ILE A 35 0.10 -19.44 9.51
CA ILE A 35 -0.20 -19.50 8.08
C ILE A 35 1.10 -19.61 7.27
N ASP A 36 0.98 -20.02 6.01
CA ASP A 36 2.12 -20.13 5.10
C ASP A 36 2.83 -18.79 4.89
N LYS A 37 4.10 -18.83 4.46
CA LYS A 37 4.84 -17.61 4.10
C LYS A 37 4.12 -16.92 2.93
N PRO A 38 4.09 -15.59 2.89
CA PRO A 38 3.41 -14.88 1.81
C PRO A 38 4.22 -15.00 0.51
N ASP A 39 3.54 -15.28 -0.58
CA ASP A 39 4.12 -15.21 -1.94
C ASP A 39 4.39 -13.76 -2.36
N TYR A 40 3.59 -12.83 -1.84
CA TYR A 40 3.63 -11.42 -2.19
C TYR A 40 3.60 -10.54 -0.95
N ILE A 41 4.46 -9.52 -0.92
CA ILE A 41 4.41 -8.47 0.10
C ILE A 41 4.33 -7.11 -0.58
N LEU A 42 3.33 -6.31 -0.22
CA LEU A 42 3.16 -4.93 -0.67
C LEU A 42 3.48 -3.94 0.47
N CYS A 43 4.50 -3.11 0.29
CA CYS A 43 4.88 -2.05 1.23
C CYS A 43 4.45 -0.67 0.72
N CYS A 44 3.53 -0.03 1.45
CA CYS A 44 2.98 1.28 1.11
C CYS A 44 3.41 2.41 2.07
N ALA A 45 4.36 2.16 2.99
CA ALA A 45 4.63 3.08 4.10
C ALA A 45 6.12 3.42 4.30
N ASP A 46 6.90 2.53 4.92
CA ASP A 46 8.31 2.79 5.25
C ASP A 46 9.15 1.56 4.93
N THR A 47 9.64 1.49 3.70
CA THR A 47 10.42 0.33 3.23
C THR A 47 11.75 0.20 3.98
N ASP A 48 12.34 1.31 4.43
CA ASP A 48 13.57 1.30 5.22
C ASP A 48 13.36 0.56 6.54
N LEU A 49 12.22 0.82 7.20
CA LEU A 49 11.87 0.17 8.46
C LEU A 49 11.53 -1.32 8.29
N TYR A 50 10.93 -1.71 7.17
CA TYR A 50 10.35 -3.05 7.02
C TYR A 50 11.15 -4.01 6.13
N PHE A 51 12.20 -3.56 5.44
CA PHE A 51 12.94 -4.39 4.47
C PHE A 51 13.40 -5.74 5.04
N ASP A 52 14.01 -5.74 6.23
CA ASP A 52 14.50 -6.96 6.87
C ASP A 52 13.37 -7.91 7.24
N ALA A 53 12.26 -7.38 7.78
CA ALA A 53 11.09 -8.17 8.12
C ALA A 53 10.44 -8.78 6.87
N MET A 54 10.31 -8.01 5.79
CA MET A 54 9.76 -8.50 4.52
C MET A 54 10.66 -9.58 3.92
N SER A 55 11.98 -9.36 3.91
CA SER A 55 12.97 -10.33 3.43
C SER A 55 12.96 -11.62 4.25
N ALA A 56 12.76 -11.53 5.57
CA ALA A 56 12.65 -12.69 6.45
C ALA A 56 11.34 -13.47 6.24
N LEU A 57 10.22 -12.76 5.99
CA LEU A 57 8.89 -13.37 5.88
C LEU A 57 8.60 -13.96 4.50
N ILE A 58 9.03 -13.33 3.41
CA ILE A 58 8.69 -13.74 2.04
C ILE A 58 8.97 -15.23 1.78
N ALA A 59 8.10 -15.89 1.02
CA ALA A 59 8.32 -17.25 0.54
C ALA A 59 9.52 -17.33 -0.43
N PRO A 60 10.14 -18.52 -0.61
CA PRO A 60 11.01 -18.76 -1.76
C PRO A 60 10.29 -18.39 -3.07
N GLU A 61 11.00 -17.74 -3.99
CA GLU A 61 10.51 -17.26 -5.28
C GLU A 61 9.39 -16.19 -5.19
N GLY A 62 9.10 -15.69 -3.99
CA GLY A 62 8.12 -14.64 -3.78
C GLY A 62 8.60 -13.26 -4.24
N MET A 63 7.68 -12.28 -4.25
CA MET A 63 7.93 -10.92 -4.71
C MET A 63 7.55 -9.86 -3.68
N ILE A 64 8.48 -8.96 -3.39
CA ILE A 64 8.26 -7.76 -2.58
C ILE A 64 8.06 -6.56 -3.52
N CYS A 65 7.00 -5.80 -3.31
CA CYS A 65 6.71 -4.57 -4.06
C CYS A 65 6.67 -3.37 -3.11
N SER A 66 7.36 -2.28 -3.47
CA SER A 66 7.39 -1.05 -2.68
C SER A 66 7.00 0.17 -3.52
N LEU A 67 6.21 1.07 -2.94
CA LEU A 67 5.80 2.33 -3.56
C LEU A 67 6.55 3.57 -3.04
N VAL A 68 7.15 3.45 -1.85
CA VAL A 68 7.75 4.59 -1.14
C VAL A 68 9.25 4.63 -1.38
N ASN A 69 9.81 5.83 -1.54
CA ASN A 69 11.24 5.98 -1.79
C ASN A 69 12.08 5.43 -0.64
N SER A 70 13.20 4.81 -0.99
CA SER A 70 14.24 4.47 -0.01
C SER A 70 15.00 5.71 0.43
N LYS A 71 15.35 5.79 1.72
CA LYS A 71 16.33 6.76 2.23
C LYS A 71 17.70 6.10 2.47
N THR A 72 17.78 4.78 2.40
CA THR A 72 18.98 3.99 2.69
C THR A 72 19.30 3.00 1.56
N THR A 73 20.40 2.28 1.69
CA THR A 73 20.69 1.16 0.78
C THR A 73 20.24 -0.15 1.42
N TYR A 74 19.62 -1.02 0.63
CA TYR A 74 19.18 -2.34 1.10
C TYR A 74 20.19 -3.42 0.69
N ASP A 75 20.49 -4.35 1.61
CA ASP A 75 21.30 -5.52 1.29
C ASP A 75 20.46 -6.56 0.54
N MET A 76 20.52 -6.51 -0.79
CA MET A 76 19.80 -7.45 -1.65
C MET A 76 20.24 -8.91 -1.45
N ASN A 77 21.39 -9.18 -0.82
CA ASN A 77 21.78 -10.56 -0.50
C ASN A 77 20.79 -11.23 0.46
N ALA A 78 20.02 -10.46 1.24
CA ALA A 78 18.97 -10.96 2.11
C ALA A 78 17.89 -11.78 1.35
N LEU A 79 17.72 -11.53 0.05
CA LEU A 79 16.73 -12.22 -0.79
C LEU A 79 17.29 -13.44 -1.53
N LYS A 80 18.62 -13.58 -1.57
CA LYS A 80 19.33 -14.52 -2.44
C LYS A 80 19.00 -15.98 -2.16
N THR A 81 18.98 -16.39 -0.89
CA THR A 81 18.72 -17.79 -0.50
C THR A 81 17.31 -18.26 -0.82
N LYS A 82 16.41 -17.29 -1.03
CA LYS A 82 15.01 -17.53 -1.41
C LYS A 82 14.77 -17.32 -2.89
N SER A 83 15.75 -16.86 -3.68
CA SER A 83 15.50 -16.38 -5.04
C SER A 83 14.34 -15.37 -5.12
N ALA A 84 14.14 -14.58 -4.05
CA ALA A 84 13.01 -13.68 -3.95
C ALA A 84 13.28 -12.39 -4.75
N GLY A 85 12.23 -11.84 -5.34
CA GLY A 85 12.28 -10.60 -6.10
C GLY A 85 11.94 -9.38 -5.26
N PHE A 86 12.45 -8.23 -5.70
CA PHE A 86 12.04 -6.92 -5.22
C PHE A 86 11.76 -6.01 -6.41
N ILE A 87 10.62 -5.33 -6.40
CA ILE A 87 10.22 -4.39 -7.45
C ILE A 87 9.78 -3.06 -6.85
N TRP A 88 10.13 -1.99 -7.56
CA TRP A 88 9.59 -0.66 -7.34
C TRP A 88 8.33 -0.49 -8.18
N GLU A 89 7.20 -0.23 -7.53
CA GLU A 89 6.01 0.24 -8.23
C GLU A 89 6.02 1.76 -8.30
N PHE A 90 6.16 2.28 -9.51
CA PHE A 90 6.05 3.70 -9.79
C PHE A 90 5.05 3.91 -10.92
N MET A 91 3.80 4.19 -10.53
CA MET A 91 2.64 4.35 -11.41
C MET A 91 2.78 5.47 -12.47
N PHE A 92 3.80 6.34 -12.40
CA PHE A 92 4.07 7.34 -13.44
C PHE A 92 5.02 6.81 -14.53
N THR A 93 5.69 5.66 -14.33
CA THR A 93 6.64 5.10 -15.30
C THR A 93 6.02 4.97 -16.69
N ARG A 94 4.83 4.35 -16.79
CA ARG A 94 4.16 4.13 -18.07
C ARG A 94 3.88 5.44 -18.83
N PRO A 95 3.19 6.45 -18.26
CA PRO A 95 2.93 7.71 -18.94
C PRO A 95 4.18 8.57 -19.14
N MET A 96 5.11 8.59 -18.17
CA MET A 96 6.33 9.39 -18.23
C MET A 96 7.22 8.96 -19.40
N PHE A 97 7.39 7.65 -19.58
CA PHE A 97 8.25 7.08 -20.64
C PHE A 97 7.48 6.66 -21.89
N LYS A 98 6.16 6.91 -21.95
CA LYS A 98 5.28 6.49 -23.06
C LYS A 98 5.51 5.03 -23.46
N THR A 99 5.59 4.16 -22.45
CA THR A 99 5.89 2.74 -22.68
C THR A 99 4.85 2.10 -23.59
N LYS A 100 5.22 1.03 -24.32
CA LYS A 100 4.31 0.32 -25.23
C LYS A 100 3.00 -0.13 -24.57
N ASN A 101 3.01 -0.35 -23.25
CA ASN A 101 1.86 -0.82 -22.48
C ASN A 101 1.17 0.29 -21.66
N MET A 102 1.15 1.54 -22.15
CA MET A 102 0.51 2.65 -21.44
C MET A 102 -1.01 2.45 -21.26
N THR A 103 -1.66 1.75 -22.20
CA THR A 103 -3.09 1.40 -22.14
C THR A 103 -3.47 0.54 -20.94
N ALA A 104 -2.52 -0.10 -20.26
CA ALA A 104 -2.79 -0.85 -19.04
C ALA A 104 -3.53 -0.03 -17.97
N HIS A 105 -3.23 1.28 -17.83
CA HIS A 105 -3.95 2.12 -16.87
C HIS A 105 -5.43 2.27 -17.20
N HIS A 106 -5.78 2.42 -18.49
CA HIS A 106 -7.17 2.46 -18.92
C HIS A 106 -7.90 1.17 -18.55
N ASN A 107 -7.30 0.02 -18.89
CA ASN A 107 -7.91 -1.27 -18.61
C ASN A 107 -8.10 -1.51 -17.10
N ILE A 108 -7.10 -1.17 -16.27
CA ILE A 108 -7.18 -1.31 -14.82
C ILE A 108 -8.26 -0.39 -14.24
N LEU A 109 -8.36 0.86 -14.69
CA LEU A 109 -9.37 1.80 -14.18
C LEU A 109 -10.79 1.41 -14.59
N ASN A 110 -11.00 0.90 -15.80
CA ASN A 110 -12.30 0.35 -16.20
C ASN A 110 -12.67 -0.86 -15.35
N HIS A 111 -11.73 -1.76 -15.12
CA HIS A 111 -11.98 -2.93 -14.29
C HIS A 111 -12.32 -2.55 -12.84
N ILE A 112 -11.65 -1.53 -12.28
CA ILE A 112 -12.00 -0.99 -10.96
C ILE A 112 -13.43 -0.44 -10.95
N ALA A 113 -13.87 0.25 -12.01
CA ALA A 113 -15.24 0.74 -12.13
C ALA A 113 -16.26 -0.40 -12.17
N GLU A 114 -16.01 -1.45 -12.96
CA GLU A 114 -16.84 -2.66 -12.99
C GLU A 114 -16.96 -3.31 -11.61
N LEU A 115 -15.84 -3.46 -10.89
CA LEU A 115 -15.84 -4.03 -9.54
C LEU A 115 -16.60 -3.17 -8.52
N LEU A 116 -16.60 -1.85 -8.69
CA LEU A 116 -17.39 -0.93 -7.86
C LEU A 116 -18.89 -1.08 -8.15
N ASP A 117 -19.27 -1.12 -9.43
CA ASP A 117 -20.66 -1.28 -9.86
C ASP A 117 -21.23 -2.64 -9.43
N GLU A 118 -20.42 -3.68 -9.45
CA GLU A 118 -20.76 -5.02 -8.94
C GLU A 118 -20.75 -5.12 -7.40
N GLY A 119 -20.32 -4.07 -6.69
CA GLY A 119 -20.22 -4.06 -5.23
C GLY A 119 -19.15 -4.99 -4.65
N LYS A 120 -18.22 -5.49 -5.48
CA LYS A 120 -17.09 -6.35 -5.05
C LYS A 120 -16.03 -5.57 -4.29
N ILE A 121 -15.91 -4.28 -4.56
CA ILE A 121 -15.06 -3.35 -3.82
C ILE A 121 -15.88 -2.12 -3.41
N ILE A 122 -15.39 -1.40 -2.40
CA ILE A 122 -16.02 -0.17 -1.90
C ILE A 122 -15.08 1.03 -2.03
N SER A 123 -15.64 2.23 -2.10
CA SER A 123 -14.86 3.46 -2.07
C SER A 123 -14.09 3.59 -0.76
N THR A 124 -12.85 4.06 -0.86
CA THR A 124 -11.99 4.39 0.30
C THR A 124 -12.10 5.86 0.72
N LEU A 125 -13.00 6.63 0.09
CA LEU A 125 -13.27 8.02 0.48
C LEU A 125 -13.71 8.09 1.94
N LYS A 126 -13.06 8.94 2.72
CA LYS A 126 -13.35 9.12 4.15
C LYS A 126 -13.77 10.53 4.51
N GLU A 127 -13.23 11.53 3.84
CA GLU A 127 -13.49 12.94 4.12
C GLU A 127 -13.55 13.74 2.82
N THR A 128 -14.51 14.65 2.73
CA THR A 128 -14.60 15.65 1.67
C THR A 128 -14.49 17.03 2.29
N LEU A 129 -13.48 17.82 1.93
CA LEU A 129 -13.19 19.12 2.58
C LEU A 129 -13.92 20.31 1.93
N GLY A 130 -14.77 20.07 0.93
CA GLY A 130 -15.47 21.12 0.17
C GLY A 130 -14.75 21.48 -1.13
N PRO A 131 -15.04 22.65 -1.73
CA PRO A 131 -14.56 23.01 -3.06
C PRO A 131 -13.04 23.14 -3.12
N ILE A 132 -12.49 23.00 -4.32
CA ILE A 132 -11.06 23.24 -4.59
C ILE A 132 -10.75 24.73 -4.38
N THR A 133 -10.27 25.06 -3.19
CA THR A 133 -9.72 26.38 -2.85
C THR A 133 -8.31 26.22 -2.25
N PRO A 134 -7.46 27.27 -2.29
CA PRO A 134 -6.13 27.22 -1.66
C PRO A 134 -6.16 26.82 -0.19
N GLU A 135 -7.18 27.25 0.56
CA GLU A 135 -7.37 26.93 1.98
C GLU A 135 -7.64 25.44 2.17
N ASN A 136 -8.55 24.87 1.37
CA ASN A 136 -8.91 23.46 1.45
C ASN A 136 -7.78 22.54 0.98
N ILE A 137 -7.03 22.92 -0.07
CA ILE A 137 -5.82 22.21 -0.50
C ILE A 137 -4.79 22.22 0.63
N THR A 138 -4.54 23.37 1.24
CA THR A 138 -3.57 23.50 2.34
C THR A 138 -3.97 22.64 3.53
N LYS A 139 -5.27 22.62 3.88
CA LYS A 139 -5.82 21.76 4.94
C LYS A 139 -5.64 20.28 4.61
N ALA A 140 -6.01 19.84 3.40
CA ALA A 140 -5.83 18.46 2.95
C ALA A 140 -4.36 18.03 3.01
N HIS A 141 -3.45 18.88 2.52
CA HIS A 141 -2.03 18.61 2.51
C HIS A 141 -1.46 18.47 3.93
N ARG A 142 -1.83 19.35 4.86
CA ARG A 142 -1.45 19.23 6.29
C ARG A 142 -1.95 17.93 6.92
N GLN A 143 -3.19 17.52 6.62
CA GLN A 143 -3.71 16.23 7.09
C GLN A 143 -2.90 15.05 6.55
N LEU A 144 -2.58 15.03 5.25
CA LEU A 144 -1.75 13.97 4.66
C LEU A 144 -0.35 13.90 5.29
N LEU A 145 0.30 15.06 5.49
CA LEU A 145 1.62 15.12 6.12
C LEU A 145 1.63 14.61 7.57
N SER A 146 0.49 14.59 8.25
CA SER A 146 0.41 14.03 9.61
C SER A 146 0.66 12.52 9.66
N GLY A 147 0.52 11.82 8.52
CA GLY A 147 0.62 10.36 8.43
C GLY A 147 -0.51 9.60 9.15
N LYS A 148 -1.56 10.30 9.60
CA LYS A 148 -2.65 9.72 10.41
C LYS A 148 -3.95 9.52 9.64
N THR A 149 -4.04 9.99 8.41
CA THR A 149 -5.24 9.88 7.56
C THR A 149 -5.62 8.42 7.33
N ILE A 150 -6.90 8.10 7.50
CA ILE A 150 -7.48 6.80 7.17
C ILE A 150 -8.28 6.97 5.87
N GLY A 151 -8.03 6.12 4.89
CA GLY A 151 -8.70 6.22 3.58
C GLY A 151 -8.21 7.42 2.76
N LYS A 152 -9.11 8.03 2.00
CA LYS A 152 -8.82 9.14 1.09
C LYS A 152 -9.57 10.42 1.47
N ILE A 153 -8.90 11.55 1.27
CA ILE A 153 -9.49 12.89 1.34
C ILE A 153 -9.79 13.34 -0.10
N ALA A 154 -10.98 13.87 -0.34
CA ALA A 154 -11.35 14.50 -1.60
C ALA A 154 -11.68 15.99 -1.42
N LEU A 155 -11.56 16.72 -2.53
CA LEU A 155 -12.10 18.06 -2.71
C LEU A 155 -13.18 17.98 -3.79
N THR A 156 -14.24 18.78 -3.67
CA THR A 156 -15.27 18.88 -4.70
C THR A 156 -14.86 19.87 -5.77
N SER A 157 -15.45 19.76 -6.96
CA SER A 157 -15.33 20.81 -7.97
C SER A 157 -15.79 22.17 -7.42
N ILE A 158 -15.26 23.23 -8.03
CA ILE A 158 -15.59 24.64 -7.78
C ILE A 158 -17.04 24.90 -8.19
#